data_AF-A0A963WEX1-F1
#
_entry.id   AF-A0A963WEX1-F1
#
_cell.length_a   1.000
_cell.length_b   1.000
_cell.length_c   1.000
_cell.angle_alpha   90.00
_cell.angle_beta   90.00
_cell.angle_gamma   90.00
#
_symmetry.space_group_name_H-M   'P 1'
#
loop_
_entity.id
_entity.type
_entity.pdbx_description
1 polymer ?
#
loop_
_entity_poly.entity_id
_entity_poly.type
_entity_poly.pdbx_seq_one_letter_code
_entity_poly.pdbx_strand_id
1 'polypeptide(L)'
;MRQAGEPTVEEILESIKKVIARDNRAGAAEERRQRETDGVAEAGSDDDDVLDLAENAEFIETDSDEAANVGSLVTEKAQASMRESLEALAMLSEPGAQPQIVRSGETSLEGMVRELLRPALAEWLDKNLPPLVERMVAAEIARIAGKRG
;
A
#
# COMPACT_ATOMS: atom_id res chain seq x y z
N MET A 1 19.09 11.22 30.22
CA MET A 1 18.31 9.97 30.22
C MET A 1 17.46 10.00 28.95
N ARG A 2 17.90 9.32 27.88
CA ARG A 2 17.27 9.40 26.54
C ARG A 2 16.33 8.22 26.33
N GLN A 3 15.22 8.51 25.65
CA GLN A 3 14.05 7.67 25.41
C GLN A 3 14.45 6.32 24.80
N ALA A 4 14.14 5.23 25.51
CA ALA A 4 14.08 3.88 24.95
C ALA A 4 12.61 3.57 24.69
N GLY A 5 12.21 3.41 23.43
CA GLY A 5 10.90 2.81 23.12
C GLY A 5 10.19 3.21 21.84
N GLU A 6 10.64 4.22 21.10
CA GLU A 6 10.04 4.51 19.80
C GLU A 6 10.79 3.74 18.71
N PRO A 7 10.14 2.78 18.02
CA PRO A 7 10.77 2.03 16.95
C PRO A 7 11.20 3.00 15.85
N THR A 8 12.43 2.82 15.37
CA THR A 8 12.98 3.69 14.34
C THR A 8 12.24 3.48 13.02
N VAL A 9 12.23 4.50 12.15
CA VAL A 9 11.58 4.42 10.84
C VAL A 9 12.13 3.24 10.03
N GLU A 10 13.42 2.95 10.16
CA GLU A 10 14.08 1.83 9.49
C GLU A 10 13.58 0.47 10.01
N GLU A 11 13.40 0.33 11.32
CA GLU A 11 12.81 -0.89 11.92
C GLU A 11 11.36 -1.10 11.48
N ILE A 12 10.58 -0.02 11.36
CA ILE A 12 9.20 -0.07 10.85
C ILE A 12 9.19 -0.57 9.39
N LEU A 13 10.08 -0.05 8.55
CA LEU A 13 10.21 -0.45 7.15
C LEU A 13 10.72 -1.89 7.00
N GLU A 14 11.66 -2.32 7.83
CA GLU A 14 12.13 -3.72 7.85
C GLU A 14 11.04 -4.69 8.29
N SER A 15 10.22 -4.32 9.28
CA SER A 15 9.09 -5.12 9.73
C SER A 15 8.03 -5.29 8.62
N ILE A 16 7.67 -4.19 7.93
CA ILE A 16 6.74 -4.21 6.79
C ILE A 16 7.30 -5.06 5.65
N LYS A 17 8.59 -4.89 5.30
CA LYS A 17 9.25 -5.69 4.27
C LYS A 17 9.23 -7.19 4.59
N LYS A 18 9.46 -7.55 5.85
CA LYS A 18 9.45 -8.95 6.32
C LYS A 18 8.06 -9.57 6.27
N VAL A 19 7.02 -8.81 6.62
CA VAL A 19 5.61 -9.25 6.54
C VAL A 19 5.20 -9.45 5.08
N ILE A 20 5.48 -8.49 4.20
CA ILE A 20 5.15 -8.61 2.76
C ILE A 20 5.90 -9.78 2.12
N ALA A 21 7.19 -9.98 2.44
CA ALA A 21 7.94 -11.12 1.92
C ALA A 21 7.40 -12.47 2.41
N ARG A 22 6.87 -12.52 3.65
CA ARG A 22 6.23 -13.70 4.22
C ARG A 22 4.88 -13.98 3.56
N ASP A 23 4.05 -12.96 3.38
CA ASP A 23 2.73 -13.08 2.76
C ASP A 23 2.84 -13.39 1.26
N ASN A 24 3.81 -12.81 0.54
CA ASN A 24 4.08 -13.17 -0.85
C ASN A 24 4.52 -14.64 -0.98
N ARG A 25 5.34 -15.15 -0.05
CA ARG A 25 5.73 -16.57 -0.04
C ARG A 25 4.55 -17.48 0.29
N ALA A 26 3.68 -17.06 1.21
CA ALA A 26 2.47 -17.81 1.55
C ALA A 26 1.47 -17.83 0.39
N GLY A 27 1.22 -16.68 -0.25
CA GLY A 27 0.38 -16.55 -1.45
C GLY A 27 0.91 -17.38 -2.61
N ALA A 28 2.22 -17.34 -2.89
CA ALA A 28 2.84 -18.16 -3.92
C ALA A 28 2.74 -19.68 -3.62
N ALA A 29 2.78 -20.08 -2.35
CA ALA A 29 2.58 -21.47 -1.95
C ALA A 29 1.10 -21.90 -2.04
N GLU A 30 0.18 -21.00 -1.71
CA GLU A 30 -1.28 -21.20 -1.83
C GLU A 30 -1.68 -21.32 -3.32
N GLU A 31 -1.15 -20.46 -4.20
CA GLU A 31 -1.37 -20.53 -5.65
C GLU A 31 -0.79 -21.80 -6.27
N ARG A 32 0.39 -22.26 -5.80
CA ARG A 32 0.94 -23.56 -6.23
C ARG A 32 0.03 -24.71 -5.80
N ARG A 33 -0.46 -24.69 -4.56
CA ARG A 33 -1.40 -25.71 -4.08
C ARG A 33 -2.73 -25.66 -4.82
N GLN A 34 -3.27 -24.47 -5.12
CA GLN A 34 -4.48 -24.34 -5.94
C GLN A 34 -4.28 -24.90 -7.34
N ARG A 35 -3.14 -24.64 -7.99
CA ARG A 35 -2.79 -25.26 -9.29
C ARG A 35 -2.67 -26.78 -9.19
N GLU A 36 -2.18 -27.31 -8.08
CA GLU A 36 -2.07 -28.76 -7.84
C GLU A 36 -3.42 -29.41 -7.51
N THR A 37 -4.32 -28.74 -6.78
CA THR A 37 -5.60 -29.31 -6.33
C THR A 37 -6.74 -29.11 -7.32
N ASP A 38 -6.75 -27.98 -8.02
CA ASP A 38 -7.83 -27.55 -8.91
C ASP A 38 -7.54 -27.91 -10.38
N GLY A 39 -6.65 -28.91 -10.56
CA GLY A 39 -6.21 -29.54 -11.81
C GLY A 39 -6.64 -28.82 -13.08
N VAL A 40 -5.69 -28.18 -13.77
CA VAL A 40 -5.88 -27.54 -15.07
C VAL A 40 -6.75 -28.43 -15.94
N ALA A 41 -8.02 -28.04 -16.10
CA ALA A 41 -8.90 -28.65 -17.07
C ALA A 41 -8.23 -28.44 -18.43
N GLU A 42 -8.00 -29.54 -19.15
CA GLU A 42 -7.20 -29.62 -20.36
C GLU A 42 -7.29 -28.39 -21.26
N ALA A 43 -6.20 -27.62 -21.31
CA ALA A 43 -5.75 -27.04 -22.56
C ALA A 43 -4.72 -28.04 -23.11
N GLY A 44 -4.88 -28.43 -24.37
CA GLY A 44 -4.17 -29.54 -24.99
C GLY A 44 -2.65 -29.47 -24.88
N SER A 45 -2.05 -30.63 -25.07
CA SER A 45 -0.63 -30.92 -25.08
C SER A 45 0.14 -30.23 -26.23
N ASP A 46 0.11 -28.91 -26.31
CA ASP A 46 1.12 -28.16 -27.07
C ASP A 46 2.26 -27.79 -26.11
N ASP A 47 2.98 -28.83 -25.64
CA ASP A 47 4.34 -28.68 -25.10
C ASP A 47 5.32 -28.15 -26.18
N ASP A 48 4.87 -28.02 -27.44
CA ASP A 48 5.59 -27.43 -28.56
C ASP A 48 5.66 -25.88 -28.51
N ASP A 49 4.92 -25.21 -27.61
CA ASP A 49 4.92 -23.74 -27.48
C ASP A 49 5.90 -23.20 -26.41
N VAL A 50 6.61 -24.07 -25.68
CA VAL A 50 7.69 -23.65 -24.78
C VAL A 50 8.95 -23.41 -25.61
N LEU A 51 9.10 -22.18 -26.10
CA LEU A 51 10.30 -21.76 -26.82
C LEU A 51 11.53 -21.77 -25.89
N ASP A 52 12.34 -22.82 -25.97
CA ASP A 52 13.67 -22.85 -25.35
C ASP A 52 14.61 -21.91 -26.12
N LEU A 53 14.76 -20.70 -25.58
CA LEU A 53 15.67 -19.68 -26.10
C LEU A 53 17.14 -20.09 -25.97
N ALA A 54 17.49 -21.03 -25.08
CA ALA A 54 18.86 -21.50 -24.96
C ALA A 54 19.23 -22.46 -26.10
N GLU A 55 18.26 -23.19 -26.66
CA GLU A 55 18.46 -24.08 -27.80
C GLU A 55 18.60 -23.31 -29.13
N ASN A 56 17.86 -22.21 -29.28
CA ASN A 56 17.85 -21.39 -30.49
C ASN A 56 18.83 -20.20 -30.47
N ALA A 57 19.50 -19.96 -29.34
CA ALA A 57 20.52 -18.92 -29.24
C ALA A 57 21.83 -19.41 -29.89
N GLU A 58 22.02 -19.08 -31.16
CA GLU A 58 23.35 -19.10 -31.77
C GLU A 58 24.17 -17.99 -31.11
N PHE A 59 25.24 -18.36 -30.39
CA PHE A 59 26.23 -17.40 -29.90
C PHE A 59 26.90 -16.77 -31.10
N ILE A 60 26.37 -15.63 -31.55
CA ILE A 60 27.08 -14.77 -32.48
C ILE A 60 28.29 -14.26 -31.70
N GLU A 61 29.49 -14.75 -32.04
CA GLU A 61 30.75 -14.10 -31.65
C GLU A 61 30.82 -12.77 -32.38
N THR A 62 30.03 -11.82 -31.89
CA THR A 62 30.15 -10.43 -32.24
C THR A 62 31.48 -9.99 -31.63
N ASP A 63 32.48 -9.73 -32.48
CA ASP A 63 33.73 -9.11 -32.07
C ASP A 63 33.39 -7.97 -31.08
N SER A 64 34.09 -7.93 -29.95
CA SER A 64 33.76 -7.08 -28.79
C SER A 64 33.59 -5.59 -29.10
N ASP A 65 33.98 -5.14 -30.30
CA ASP A 65 33.76 -3.79 -30.82
C ASP A 65 32.31 -3.54 -31.33
N GLU A 66 31.55 -4.56 -31.72
CA GLU A 66 30.13 -4.45 -32.12
C GLU A 66 29.16 -4.60 -30.93
N ALA A 67 29.59 -5.22 -29.81
CA ALA A 67 28.81 -5.31 -28.58
C ALA A 67 28.59 -3.93 -27.90
N ALA A 68 29.41 -2.94 -28.21
CA ALA A 68 29.19 -1.55 -27.81
C ALA A 68 28.11 -0.85 -28.66
N ASN A 69 27.70 -1.45 -29.78
CA ASN A 69 26.73 -0.93 -30.74
C ASN A 69 25.44 -1.77 -30.82
N VAL A 70 25.12 -2.59 -29.81
CA VAL A 70 23.73 -3.05 -29.59
C VAL A 70 22.90 -1.82 -29.21
N GLY A 71 22.61 -1.03 -30.23
CA GLY A 71 21.80 0.16 -30.16
C GLY A 71 20.45 -0.18 -29.57
N SER A 72 19.87 0.83 -28.90
CA SER A 72 18.52 0.85 -28.36
C SER A 72 17.62 -0.26 -28.89
N LEU A 73 17.25 -1.19 -28.01
CA LEU A 73 16.30 -2.29 -28.31
C LEU A 73 14.91 -1.79 -28.74
N VAL A 74 14.71 -0.47 -28.67
CA VAL A 74 13.49 0.22 -29.04
C VAL A 74 13.82 1.18 -30.18
N THR A 75 12.96 1.21 -31.19
CA THR A 75 13.09 2.18 -32.28
C THR A 75 13.00 3.61 -31.73
N GLU A 76 13.76 4.53 -32.31
CA GLU A 76 13.77 5.95 -31.91
C GLU A 76 12.35 6.57 -31.97
N LYS A 77 11.55 6.15 -32.94
CA LYS A 77 10.13 6.53 -33.06
C LYS A 77 9.29 6.05 -31.88
N ALA A 78 9.44 4.80 -31.44
CA ALA A 78 8.72 4.29 -30.29
C ALA A 78 9.18 4.98 -28.98
N GLN A 79 10.47 5.29 -28.86
CA GLN A 79 10.98 6.09 -27.74
C GLN A 79 10.38 7.50 -27.70
N ALA A 80 10.26 8.16 -28.86
CA ALA A 80 9.62 9.48 -28.95
C ALA A 80 8.14 9.44 -28.54
N SER A 81 7.37 8.46 -29.02
CA SER A 81 5.96 8.30 -28.65
C SER A 81 5.77 7.96 -27.16
N MET A 82 6.68 7.17 -26.56
CA MET A 82 6.65 6.91 -25.11
C MET A 82 6.91 8.18 -24.31
N ARG A 83 7.87 9.02 -24.72
CA ARG A 83 8.12 10.30 -24.06
C ARG A 83 6.92 11.24 -24.15
N GLU A 84 6.31 11.36 -25.33
CA GLU A 84 5.13 12.20 -25.55
C GLU A 84 3.93 11.77 -24.70
N SER A 85 3.65 10.45 -24.65
CA SER A 85 2.58 9.93 -23.78
C SER A 85 2.87 10.12 -22.30
N LEU A 86 4.14 10.03 -21.88
CA LEU A 86 4.53 10.28 -20.49
C LEU A 86 4.41 11.76 -20.11
N GLU A 87 4.73 12.69 -21.03
CA GLU A 87 4.53 14.13 -20.84
C GLU A 87 3.04 14.47 -20.72
N ALA A 88 2.18 13.89 -21.57
CA ALA A 88 0.74 14.09 -21.48
C ALA A 88 0.16 13.58 -20.14
N LEU A 89 0.65 12.44 -19.65
CA LEU A 89 0.27 11.91 -18.34
C LEU A 89 0.80 12.78 -17.19
N ALA A 90 2.02 13.29 -17.30
CA ALA A 90 2.60 14.20 -16.30
C ALA A 90 1.75 15.47 -16.18
N MET A 91 1.37 16.07 -17.31
CA MET A 91 0.48 17.25 -17.35
C MET A 91 -0.90 16.99 -16.73
N LEU A 92 -1.44 15.77 -16.84
CA LEU A 92 -2.70 15.40 -16.22
C LEU A 92 -2.55 15.10 -14.72
N SER A 93 -1.38 14.62 -14.30
CA SER A 93 -1.08 14.22 -12.91
C SER A 93 -0.60 15.38 -12.04
N GLU A 94 -0.14 16.48 -12.64
CA GLU A 94 0.25 17.68 -11.90
C GLU A 94 -0.98 18.21 -11.12
N PRO A 95 -0.94 18.22 -9.79
CA PRO A 95 -1.97 18.88 -9.01
C PRO A 95 -1.92 20.37 -9.38
N GLY A 96 -2.95 20.88 -10.05
CA GLY A 96 -3.02 22.27 -10.53
C GLY A 96 -2.94 23.34 -9.44
N ALA A 97 -2.80 22.95 -8.17
CA ALA A 97 -2.57 23.84 -7.05
C ALA A 97 -1.40 23.31 -6.21
N GLN A 98 -0.41 24.18 -5.97
CA GLN A 98 0.58 23.96 -4.92
C GLN A 98 -0.16 23.66 -3.61
N PRO A 99 0.26 22.67 -2.79
CA PRO A 99 -0.38 22.40 -1.53
C PRO A 99 -0.27 23.65 -0.67
N GLN A 100 -1.37 24.41 -0.58
CA GLN A 100 -1.46 25.48 0.38
C GLN A 100 -1.41 24.80 1.74
N ILE A 101 -0.28 24.97 2.43
CA ILE A 101 -0.13 24.62 3.84
C ILE A 101 -0.98 25.65 4.60
N VAL A 102 -2.30 25.57 4.45
CA VAL A 102 -3.23 26.19 5.36
C VAL A 102 -3.15 25.36 6.64
N ARG A 103 -2.80 26.05 7.73
CA ARG A 103 -2.79 25.62 9.12
C ARG A 103 -3.19 24.16 9.30
N SER A 104 -2.20 23.28 9.40
CA SER A 104 -2.27 21.83 9.64
C SER A 104 -3.69 21.34 9.99
N GLY A 105 -4.48 20.92 9.00
CA GLY A 105 -5.77 20.27 9.26
C GLY A 105 -6.88 20.50 8.24
N GLU A 106 -7.06 21.72 7.72
CA GLU A 106 -8.32 22.10 7.05
C GLU A 106 -8.49 21.56 5.62
N THR A 107 -7.39 21.26 4.91
CA THR A 107 -7.41 20.60 3.59
C THR A 107 -6.81 19.19 3.61
N SER A 108 -6.46 18.70 4.80
CA SER A 108 -5.84 17.38 4.96
C SER A 108 -6.90 16.28 5.07
N LEU A 109 -6.52 15.04 4.74
CA LEU A 109 -7.33 13.84 4.97
C LEU A 109 -7.91 13.77 6.40
N GLU A 110 -7.18 14.29 7.38
CA GLU A 110 -7.65 14.38 8.78
C GLU A 110 -8.93 15.22 8.89
N GLY A 111 -9.04 16.33 8.17
CA GLY A 111 -10.24 17.17 8.14
C GLY A 111 -11.45 16.42 7.59
N MET A 112 -11.25 15.67 6.49
CA MET A 112 -12.31 14.84 5.90
C MET A 112 -12.75 13.70 6.84
N VAL A 113 -11.79 12.99 7.43
CA VAL A 113 -12.07 11.91 8.39
C VAL A 113 -12.77 12.45 9.65
N ARG A 114 -12.37 13.63 10.14
CA ARG A 114 -13.02 14.29 11.28
C ARG A 114 -14.48 14.63 10.98
N GLU A 115 -14.78 15.19 9.81
CA GLU A 115 -16.16 15.48 9.41
C GLU A 115 -17.01 14.21 9.28
N LEU A 116 -16.42 13.11 8.82
CA LEU A 116 -17.09 11.81 8.74
C LEU A 116 -17.27 11.14 10.12
N LEU A 117 -16.32 11.30 11.05
CA LEU A 117 -16.39 10.70 12.39
C LEU A 117 -17.28 11.48 13.36
N ARG A 118 -17.48 12.78 13.13
CA ARG A 118 -18.30 13.64 13.98
C ARG A 118 -19.72 13.08 14.23
N PRO A 119 -20.51 12.67 13.22
CA PRO A 119 -21.86 12.14 13.45
C PRO A 119 -21.85 10.81 14.22
N ALA A 120 -20.91 9.90 13.93
CA ALA A 120 -20.81 8.61 14.62
C ALA A 120 -20.46 8.78 16.11
N LEU A 121 -19.55 9.71 16.42
CA LEU A 121 -19.20 10.04 17.80
C LEU A 121 -20.34 10.72 18.55
N ALA A 122 -21.10 11.60 17.89
CA ALA A 122 -22.27 12.25 18.49
C ALA A 122 -23.34 11.21 18.86
N GLU A 123 -23.69 10.32 17.94
CA GLU A 123 -24.67 9.25 18.20
C GLU A 123 -24.20 8.32 19.33
N TRP A 124 -22.90 7.99 19.36
CA TRP A 124 -22.34 7.19 20.43
C TRP A 124 -22.41 7.90 21.78
N LEU A 125 -22.09 9.20 21.84
CA LEU A 125 -22.18 9.99 23.06
C LEU A 125 -23.63 10.07 23.56
N ASP A 126 -24.60 10.32 22.68
CA ASP A 126 -26.00 10.39 23.07
C ASP A 126 -26.50 9.09 23.72
N LYS A 127 -26.02 7.93 23.25
CA LYS A 127 -26.40 6.61 23.80
C LYS A 127 -25.64 6.24 25.07
N ASN A 128 -24.35 6.60 25.17
CA ASN A 128 -23.47 6.06 26.21
C ASN A 128 -23.15 7.06 27.33
N LEU A 129 -23.30 8.36 27.10
CA LEU A 129 -22.99 9.39 28.09
C LEU A 129 -24.00 9.44 29.24
N PRO A 130 -25.34 9.34 29.04
CA PRO A 130 -26.30 9.33 30.14
C PRO A 130 -26.02 8.27 31.22
N PRO A 131 -25.85 6.96 30.90
CA PRO A 131 -25.59 5.95 31.93
C PRO A 131 -24.22 6.13 32.61
N LEU A 132 -23.23 6.71 31.92
CA LEU A 132 -21.92 7.00 32.51
C LEU A 132 -22.05 8.07 33.60
N VAL A 133 -22.77 9.15 33.29
CA VAL A 133 -23.00 10.28 34.19
C VAL A 133 -23.83 9.84 35.40
N GLU A 134 -24.90 9.06 35.21
CA GLU A 134 -25.71 8.55 36.32
C GLU A 134 -24.88 7.76 37.34
N ARG A 135 -23.96 6.90 36.87
CA ARG A 135 -23.06 6.14 37.74
C ARG A 135 -22.11 7.04 38.51
N MET A 136 -21.54 8.05 37.85
CA MET A 136 -20.65 9.03 38.50
C MET A 136 -21.41 9.89 39.53
N VAL A 137 -22.61 10.34 39.21
CA VAL A 137 -23.47 11.12 40.12
C VAL A 137 -23.94 10.28 41.29
N ALA A 138 -24.34 9.03 41.08
CA ALA A 138 -24.73 8.12 42.16
C ALA A 138 -23.57 7.87 43.14
N ALA A 139 -22.35 7.67 42.61
CA ALA A 139 -21.15 7.55 43.44
C ALA A 139 -20.86 8.83 44.22
N GLU A 140 -21.03 10.00 43.60
CA GLU A 140 -20.80 11.29 44.22
C GLU A 140 -21.84 11.62 45.31
N ILE A 141 -23.11 11.29 45.10
CA ILE A 141 -24.16 11.42 46.11
C ILE A 141 -23.88 10.49 47.29
N ALA A 142 -23.55 9.22 47.04
CA ALA A 142 -23.22 8.27 48.09
C ALA A 142 -22.03 8.75 48.95
N ARG A 143 -21.01 9.33 48.31
CA ARG A 143 -19.85 9.92 48.99
C ARG A 143 -20.22 11.12 49.86
N ILE A 144 -21.07 12.02 49.37
CA ILE A 144 -21.52 13.21 50.12
C ILE A 144 -22.46 12.81 51.27
N ALA A 145 -23.37 11.87 51.03
CA ALA A 145 -24.31 11.37 52.03
C ALA A 145 -23.59 10.64 53.16
N GLY A 146 -22.59 9.80 52.84
CA GLY A 146 -21.77 9.11 53.85
C GLY A 146 -20.84 10.01 54.66
N LYS A 147 -20.61 11.26 54.24
CA LYS A 147 -19.81 12.25 54.98
C LYS A 147 -20.65 13.15 55.91
N ARG A 148 -21.97 13.13 55.79
CA ARG A 148 -22.90 13.91 56.64
C ARG A 148 -23.60 13.07 57.73
N GLY A 149 -23.26 11.80 57.86
CA GLY A 149 -23.69 10.90 58.95
C GLY A 149 -22.59 10.70 59.98
#